data_AF-A0A7C7SWR7-F1
#
_entry.id   AF-A0A7C7SWR7-F1
#
_cell.length_a   1.000
_cell.length_b   1.000
_cell.length_c   1.000
_cell.angle_alpha   90.00
_cell.angle_beta   90.00
_cell.angle_gamma   90.00
#
_symmetry.space_group_name_H-M   'P 1'
#
loop_
_entity.id
_entity.type
_entity.pdbx_description
1 polymer ?
#
loop_
_entity_poly.entity_id
_entity_poly.type
_entity_poly.pdbx_seq_one_letter_code
_entity_poly.pdbx_strand_id
1 'polypeptide(L)'
;MAIELICECGAKLKAKPELAGKQVKCPTCAKTMTVPKPAEVIRVSCQCGKVFKANAKLAGKKMSCPSCGQPLSIPDDMAVVDPLSLASAADDPLGLGDIDAAALPALPRTERSLPTRRPVSRPKSSKSADRPRNGNSTVVDMVAGGFAVLHGVIAAYGILQMISLIVRNPRVFGLSTLFSLAMIPFLLSAIASVCILVAGIGVLTHRKKWALEFGMPASFVYFGLLAFALLKLVWAIMSLGAPGANIFLAMIPKMVVSMIPKMVVSAIGPAMLIYISRTPKRRR
;
A
#
# COMPACT_ATOMS: atom_id res chain seq x y z
N MET A 1 1.07 -9.91 10.51
CA MET A 1 1.63 -8.69 11.15
C MET A 1 2.72 -9.14 12.12
N ALA A 2 3.88 -8.47 12.17
CA ALA A 2 4.95 -8.82 13.12
C ALA A 2 4.85 -8.00 14.42
N ILE A 3 5.21 -8.60 15.55
CA ILE A 3 5.31 -7.94 16.85
C ILE A 3 6.75 -7.45 17.01
N GLU A 4 6.94 -6.15 17.23
CA GLU A 4 8.25 -5.57 17.49
C GLU A 4 8.52 -5.56 19.00
N LEU A 5 9.63 -6.15 19.41
CA LEU A 5 10.08 -6.18 20.80
C LEU A 5 11.55 -5.75 20.89
N ILE A 6 11.89 -5.08 21.98
CA ILE A 6 13.24 -4.62 22.28
C ILE A 6 13.78 -5.55 23.37
N CYS A 7 14.88 -6.23 23.07
CA CYS A 7 15.60 -7.02 24.07
C CYS A 7 16.36 -6.10 25.04
N GLU A 8 16.66 -6.57 26.24
CA GLU A 8 17.45 -5.82 27.22
C GLU A 8 18.84 -5.43 26.71
N CYS A 9 19.40 -6.19 25.77
CA CYS A 9 20.66 -5.84 25.09
C CYS A 9 20.51 -4.70 24.06
N GLY A 10 19.30 -4.16 23.85
CA GLY A 10 19.00 -3.11 22.88
C GLY A 10 18.64 -3.60 21.48
N ALA A 11 18.78 -4.90 21.19
CA ALA A 11 18.43 -5.46 19.89
C ALA A 11 16.91 -5.41 19.63
N LYS A 12 16.51 -4.94 18.44
CA LYS A 12 15.12 -4.92 17.98
C LYS A 12 14.80 -6.23 17.25
N LEU A 13 13.79 -6.94 17.73
CA LEU A 13 13.38 -8.23 17.19
C LEU A 13 11.96 -8.14 16.63
N LYS A 14 11.74 -8.82 15.50
CA LYS A 14 10.43 -8.98 14.86
C LYS A 14 9.97 -10.42 15.05
N ALA A 15 9.01 -10.63 15.93
CA ALA A 15 8.42 -11.95 16.17
C ALA A 15 7.14 -12.15 15.33
N LYS A 16 6.93 -13.39 14.88
CA LYS A 16 5.65 -13.82 14.31
C LYS A 16 4.58 -13.84 15.42
N PRO A 17 3.31 -13.55 15.09
CA PRO A 17 2.23 -13.51 16.09
C PRO A 17 1.95 -14.88 16.71
N GLU A 18 2.30 -15.98 16.02
CA GLU A 18 2.21 -17.36 16.53
C GLU A 18 3.17 -17.62 17.71
N LEU A 19 4.19 -16.78 17.88
CA LEU A 19 5.13 -16.84 19.00
C LEU A 19 4.68 -15.97 20.18
N ALA A 20 3.54 -15.29 20.07
CA ALA A 20 3.05 -14.43 21.14
C ALA A 20 2.71 -15.26 22.39
N GLY A 21 3.27 -14.87 23.53
CA GLY A 21 3.19 -15.62 24.78
C GLY A 21 4.20 -16.77 24.92
N LYS A 22 4.95 -17.12 23.85
CA LYS A 22 6.02 -18.12 23.91
C LYS A 22 7.36 -17.46 24.27
N GLN A 23 8.26 -18.27 24.82
CA GLN A 23 9.63 -17.87 25.07
C GLN A 23 10.48 -18.01 23.80
N VAL A 24 11.25 -16.99 23.48
CA VAL A 24 12.16 -16.95 22.32
C VAL A 24 13.55 -16.51 22.77
N LYS A 25 14.60 -17.04 22.13
CA LYS A 25 15.99 -16.61 22.39
C LYS A 25 16.34 -15.40 21.53
N CYS A 26 16.97 -14.40 22.12
CA CYS A 26 17.53 -13.28 21.37
C CYS A 26 18.75 -13.76 20.54
N PRO A 27 18.81 -13.49 19.23
CA PRO A 27 19.95 -13.89 18.39
C PRO A 27 21.26 -13.17 18.74
N THR A 28 21.19 -12.00 19.38
CA THR A 28 22.38 -11.20 19.71
C THR A 28 23.02 -11.58 21.04
N CYS A 29 22.21 -11.80 22.09
CA CYS A 29 22.72 -12.09 23.44
C CYS A 29 22.34 -13.48 23.97
N ALA A 30 21.65 -14.30 23.18
CA ALA A 30 21.13 -15.63 23.56
C ALA A 30 20.17 -15.67 24.76
N LYS A 31 19.82 -14.53 25.38
CA LYS A 31 18.88 -14.45 26.51
C LYS A 31 17.47 -14.87 26.05
N THR A 32 16.85 -15.75 26.84
CA THR A 32 15.45 -16.16 26.64
C THR A 32 14.51 -15.07 27.15
N MET A 33 13.53 -14.67 26.34
CA MET A 33 12.54 -13.66 26.70
C MET A 33 11.14 -14.05 26.21
N THR A 34 10.12 -13.64 26.95
CA THR A 34 8.72 -13.93 26.59
C THR A 34 8.20 -12.88 25.62
N VAL A 35 7.70 -13.31 24.47
CA VAL A 35 7.06 -12.40 23.51
C VAL A 35 5.74 -11.91 24.12
N PRO A 36 5.52 -10.58 24.24
CA PRO A 36 4.27 -10.07 24.79
C PRO A 36 3.08 -10.53 23.93
N LYS A 37 2.10 -11.19 24.56
CA LYS A 37 0.83 -11.49 23.89
C LYS A 37 0.16 -10.17 23.55
N PRO A 38 -0.20 -9.90 22.28
CA PRO A 38 -0.94 -8.70 21.93
C PRO A 38 -2.19 -8.68 22.80
N ALA A 39 -2.35 -7.63 23.61
CA ALA A 39 -3.49 -7.52 24.49
C ALA A 39 -4.76 -7.52 23.62
N GLU A 40 -5.65 -8.47 23.87
CA GLU A 40 -6.97 -8.47 23.26
C GLU A 40 -7.69 -7.21 23.77
N VAL A 41 -8.07 -6.34 22.83
CA VAL A 41 -8.67 -5.04 23.13
C VAL A 41 -10.16 -5.12 22.85
N ILE A 42 -10.97 -4.93 23.89
CA ILE A 42 -12.43 -4.89 23.80
C ILE A 42 -12.86 -3.45 23.55
N ARG A 43 -13.77 -3.22 22.59
CA ARG A 43 -14.37 -1.90 22.37
C ARG A 43 -15.57 -1.76 23.29
N VAL A 44 -15.54 -0.76 24.15
CA VAL A 44 -16.61 -0.50 25.11
C VAL A 44 -17.17 0.89 24.87
N SER A 45 -18.50 0.99 24.79
CA SER A 45 -19.23 2.25 24.65
C SER A 45 -19.71 2.74 26.00
N CYS A 46 -19.42 4.00 26.32
CA CYS A 46 -19.95 4.67 27.49
C CYS A 46 -21.32 5.31 27.21
N GLN A 47 -22.13 5.48 28.24
CA GLN A 47 -23.41 6.21 28.17
C GLN A 47 -23.26 7.66 27.71
N CYS A 48 -22.09 8.28 27.90
CA CYS A 48 -21.79 9.60 27.34
C CYS A 48 -21.58 9.60 25.80
N GLY A 49 -21.68 8.45 25.14
CA GLY A 49 -21.58 8.29 23.68
C GLY A 49 -20.16 8.07 23.16
N LYS A 50 -19.15 8.06 24.03
CA LYS A 50 -17.75 7.81 23.62
C LYS A 50 -17.42 6.33 23.68
N VAL A 51 -16.63 5.87 22.70
CA VAL A 51 -16.13 4.49 22.60
C VAL A 51 -14.65 4.47 22.95
N PHE A 52 -14.23 3.54 23.80
CA PHE A 52 -12.83 3.34 24.15
C PHE A 52 -12.41 1.89 24.03
N LYS A 53 -11.10 1.68 23.99
CA LYS A 53 -10.46 0.36 23.91
C LYS A 53 -10.01 -0.03 25.32
N ALA A 54 -10.64 -1.03 25.90
CA ALA A 54 -10.26 -1.59 27.20
C ALA A 54 -9.48 -2.90 26.99
N ASN A 55 -8.53 -3.18 27.87
CA ASN A 55 -7.83 -4.46 27.87
C ASN A 55 -8.80 -5.57 28.30
N ALA A 56 -8.74 -6.73 27.65
CA ALA A 56 -9.56 -7.90 28.02
C ALA A 56 -9.36 -8.35 29.47
N LYS A 57 -8.19 -8.06 30.09
CA LYS A 57 -7.95 -8.30 31.54
C LYS A 57 -8.85 -7.49 32.48
N LEU A 58 -9.54 -6.48 31.94
CA LEU A 58 -10.50 -5.65 32.66
C LEU A 58 -11.95 -6.04 32.33
N ALA A 59 -12.18 -7.09 31.54
CA ALA A 59 -13.51 -7.65 31.34
C ALA A 59 -14.14 -8.02 32.70
N GLY A 60 -15.43 -7.75 32.84
CA GLY A 60 -16.18 -7.91 34.09
C GLY A 60 -15.86 -6.88 35.19
N LYS A 61 -14.82 -6.05 35.04
CA LYS A 61 -14.46 -5.02 36.04
C LYS A 61 -15.15 -3.69 35.75
N LYS A 62 -15.41 -2.93 36.82
CA LYS A 62 -15.87 -1.53 36.75
C LYS A 62 -14.68 -0.60 36.69
N MET A 63 -14.68 0.34 35.75
CA MET A 63 -13.69 1.41 35.66
C MET A 63 -14.36 2.75 35.34
N SER A 64 -13.75 3.86 35.75
CA SER A 64 -14.30 5.19 35.46
C SER A 64 -14.03 5.60 34.01
N CYS A 65 -15.06 6.13 33.34
CA CYS A 65 -14.92 6.65 31.99
C CYS A 65 -13.97 7.87 31.99
N PRO A 66 -12.89 7.89 31.18
CA PRO A 66 -11.92 8.99 31.17
C PRO A 66 -12.49 10.32 30.62
N SER A 67 -13.71 10.29 30.08
CA SER A 67 -14.34 11.47 29.48
C SER A 67 -15.44 12.12 30.31
N CYS A 68 -16.20 11.35 31.10
CA CYS A 68 -17.28 11.87 31.93
C CYS A 68 -17.15 11.48 33.41
N GLY A 69 -16.19 10.63 33.77
CA GLY A 69 -15.98 10.15 35.14
C GLY A 69 -16.98 9.08 35.62
N GLN A 70 -18.05 8.81 34.87
CA GLN A 70 -19.06 7.83 35.28
C GLN A 70 -18.49 6.40 35.33
N PRO A 71 -18.91 5.58 36.32
CA PRO A 71 -18.50 4.19 36.41
C PRO A 71 -19.06 3.38 35.25
N LEU A 72 -18.21 2.62 34.58
CA LEU A 72 -18.55 1.80 33.43
C LEU A 72 -18.13 0.36 33.68
N SER A 73 -19.08 -0.56 33.55
CA SER A 73 -18.83 -2.00 33.59
C SER A 73 -18.42 -2.49 32.20
N ILE A 74 -17.28 -3.16 32.10
CA ILE A 74 -16.86 -3.81 30.86
C ILE A 74 -17.58 -5.16 30.76
N PRO A 75 -18.33 -5.44 29.68
CA PRO A 75 -18.96 -6.75 29.50
C PRO A 75 -17.93 -7.87 29.54
N ASP A 76 -18.26 -8.98 30.20
CA ASP A 76 -17.40 -10.17 30.28
C ASP A 76 -17.72 -11.19 29.17
N ASP A 77 -18.27 -10.70 28.05
CA ASP A 77 -18.85 -11.49 26.97
C ASP A 77 -17.80 -12.27 26.14
N MET A 78 -16.61 -12.52 26.70
CA MET A 78 -15.74 -13.61 26.26
C MET A 78 -16.08 -14.94 26.95
N ALA A 79 -17.18 -15.03 27.71
CA ALA A 79 -17.93 -16.28 27.74
C ALA A 79 -18.30 -16.61 26.30
N VAL A 80 -17.42 -17.37 25.65
CA VAL A 80 -17.53 -17.85 24.27
C VAL A 80 -18.94 -18.38 24.15
N VAL A 81 -19.83 -17.58 23.55
CA VAL A 81 -21.08 -18.08 23.01
C VAL A 81 -20.58 -18.94 21.86
N ASP A 82 -20.33 -20.22 22.19
CA ASP A 82 -19.88 -21.21 21.23
C ASP A 82 -20.88 -21.13 20.08
N PRO A 83 -20.49 -20.70 18.86
CA PRO A 83 -21.43 -20.48 17.78
C PRO A 83 -22.21 -21.75 17.40
N LEU A 84 -21.78 -22.90 17.93
CA LEU A 84 -22.47 -24.18 17.86
C LEU A 84 -23.71 -24.30 18.78
N SER A 85 -23.87 -23.48 19.84
CA SER A 85 -25.04 -23.55 20.72
C SER A 85 -26.26 -22.75 20.22
N LEU A 86 -26.08 -21.90 19.21
CA LEU A 86 -27.17 -21.20 18.51
C LEU A 86 -27.79 -22.05 17.39
N ALA A 87 -27.21 -23.21 17.05
CA ALA A 87 -27.73 -24.10 16.02
C ALA A 87 -28.74 -25.14 16.55
N SER A 88 -28.94 -25.26 17.87
CA SER A 88 -29.83 -26.27 18.47
C SER A 88 -31.22 -25.75 18.89
N ALA A 89 -31.62 -24.55 18.45
CA ALA A 89 -32.94 -23.97 18.73
C ALA A 89 -33.82 -23.82 17.48
N ALA A 90 -33.47 -24.51 16.39
CA ALA A 90 -34.18 -24.44 15.10
C ALA A 90 -34.87 -25.78 14.76
N ASP A 91 -35.57 -26.37 15.73
CA ASP A 91 -36.52 -27.47 15.46
C ASP A 91 -37.89 -27.13 16.07
N ASP A 92 -38.55 -26.08 15.54
CA ASP A 92 -40.01 -26.10 15.41
C ASP A 92 -40.51 -25.14 14.31
N PRO A 93 -40.43 -25.54 13.02
CA PRO A 93 -40.94 -24.74 11.91
C PRO A 93 -42.48 -24.76 11.79
N LEU A 94 -43.22 -25.41 12.69
CA LEU A 94 -44.70 -25.45 12.67
C LEU A 94 -45.33 -25.35 14.06
N GLY A 95 -44.69 -24.62 14.98
CA GLY A 95 -45.16 -24.35 16.35
C GLY A 95 -46.47 -23.54 16.41
N LEU A 96 -47.57 -24.18 16.02
CA LEU A 96 -48.97 -23.84 16.27
C LEU A 96 -49.31 -24.16 17.74
N GLY A 97 -48.52 -23.62 18.67
CA GLY A 97 -48.78 -23.68 20.10
C GLY A 97 -49.54 -22.43 20.56
N ASP A 98 -50.86 -22.55 20.61
CA ASP A 98 -51.77 -21.94 21.60
C ASP A 98 -51.59 -20.46 21.92
N ILE A 99 -52.15 -19.64 21.03
CA ILE A 99 -52.57 -18.26 21.32
C ILE A 99 -53.83 -18.27 22.21
N ASP A 100 -53.63 -18.32 23.53
CA ASP A 100 -54.67 -17.89 24.47
C ASP A 100 -54.76 -16.36 24.46
N ALA A 101 -55.61 -15.89 23.56
CA ALA A 101 -56.08 -14.52 23.48
C ALA A 101 -57.07 -14.23 24.61
N ALA A 102 -56.58 -13.92 25.82
CA ALA A 102 -57.43 -13.35 26.85
C ALA A 102 -56.69 -12.38 27.76
N ALA A 103 -57.18 -11.14 27.75
CA ALA A 103 -57.05 -10.12 28.79
C ALA A 103 -55.65 -9.49 29.00
N LEU A 104 -55.38 -8.42 28.25
CA LEU A 104 -54.59 -7.32 28.80
C LEU A 104 -55.46 -6.05 28.93
N PRO A 105 -55.63 -5.52 30.15
CA PRO A 105 -56.36 -4.28 30.39
C PRO A 105 -55.55 -3.07 29.91
N ALA A 106 -56.29 -2.09 29.37
CA ALA A 106 -55.78 -0.81 28.91
C ALA A 106 -55.06 -0.04 30.03
N LEU A 107 -53.76 0.21 29.85
CA LEU A 107 -53.00 1.09 30.74
C LEU A 107 -53.10 2.56 30.28
N PRO A 108 -53.16 3.50 31.25
CA PRO A 108 -53.41 4.91 30.99
C PRO A 108 -52.19 5.62 30.37
N ARG A 109 -52.49 6.37 29.32
CA ARG A 109 -51.58 7.20 28.53
C ARG A 109 -51.13 8.39 29.37
N THR A 110 -49.99 8.29 30.05
CA THR A 110 -49.37 9.43 30.73
C THR A 110 -48.63 10.28 29.70
N GLU A 111 -49.24 11.40 29.33
CA GLU A 111 -48.57 12.51 28.64
C GLU A 111 -47.40 13.00 29.51
N ARG A 112 -46.18 12.61 29.13
CA ARG A 112 -44.96 13.18 29.69
C ARG A 112 -44.42 14.21 28.71
N SER A 113 -44.61 15.46 29.09
CA SER A 113 -44.08 16.68 28.50
C SER A 113 -42.61 16.54 28.09
N LEU A 114 -42.35 16.75 26.81
CA LEU A 114 -41.01 16.87 26.24
C LEU A 114 -40.37 18.20 26.67
N PRO A 115 -39.19 18.18 27.32
CA PRO A 115 -38.43 19.40 27.53
C PRO A 115 -37.77 19.86 26.22
N THR A 116 -37.96 21.14 25.93
CA THR A 116 -37.36 21.90 24.84
C THR A 116 -35.85 21.68 24.77
N ARG A 117 -35.43 20.95 23.75
CA ARG A 117 -34.02 20.61 23.48
C ARG A 117 -33.29 21.86 22.96
N ARG A 118 -32.50 22.50 23.83
CA ARG A 118 -31.56 23.57 23.43
C ARG A 118 -30.58 23.05 22.36
N PRO A 119 -30.25 23.85 21.34
CA PRO A 119 -29.27 23.49 20.32
C PRO A 119 -27.88 23.42 20.97
N VAL A 120 -27.41 22.20 21.25
CA VAL A 120 -26.03 21.95 21.67
C VAL A 120 -25.12 22.28 20.48
N SER A 121 -24.28 23.28 20.68
CA SER A 121 -23.23 23.70 19.78
C SER A 121 -22.36 22.51 19.37
N ARG A 122 -22.36 22.24 18.07
CA ARG A 122 -21.62 21.19 17.38
C ARG A 122 -20.13 21.28 17.75
N PRO A 123 -19.57 20.36 18.57
CA PRO A 123 -18.14 20.36 18.83
C PRO A 123 -17.41 19.96 17.54
N LYS A 124 -16.45 20.80 17.14
CA LYS A 124 -15.54 20.58 16.02
C LYS A 124 -15.01 19.14 16.08
N SER A 125 -15.40 18.30 15.12
CA SER A 125 -14.86 16.96 14.97
C SER A 125 -13.37 17.08 14.68
N SER A 126 -12.54 16.83 15.69
CA SER A 126 -11.14 16.52 15.49
C SER A 126 -11.10 15.19 14.74
N LYS A 127 -10.97 15.28 13.41
CA LYS A 127 -10.56 14.17 12.54
C LYS A 127 -9.25 13.62 13.11
N SER A 128 -9.31 12.60 13.96
CA SER A 128 -8.16 11.76 14.22
C SER A 128 -7.91 11.00 12.93
N ALA A 129 -6.91 11.47 12.20
CA ALA A 129 -6.40 10.82 11.01
C ALA A 129 -5.86 9.43 11.40
N ASP A 130 -6.74 8.43 11.38
CA ASP A 130 -6.34 7.05 11.13
C ASP A 130 -5.70 7.05 9.74
N ARG A 131 -4.37 7.21 9.74
CA ARG A 131 -3.56 7.11 8.53
C ARG A 131 -3.66 5.64 8.07
N PRO A 132 -4.29 5.36 6.92
CA PRO A 132 -4.30 4.00 6.40
C PRO A 132 -2.84 3.56 6.22
N ARG A 133 -2.54 2.39 6.76
CA ARG A 133 -1.23 1.74 6.69
C ARG A 133 -0.96 1.44 5.21
N ASN A 134 -0.22 2.35 4.58
CA ASN A 134 0.35 2.28 3.25
C ASN A 134 0.81 0.85 2.92
N GLY A 135 0.08 0.17 2.04
CA GLY A 135 0.39 -1.16 1.50
C GLY A 135 1.38 -1.14 0.33
N ASN A 136 2.11 -0.05 0.09
CA ASN A 136 2.97 0.12 -1.07
C ASN A 136 4.39 -0.43 -0.87
N SER A 137 4.73 -1.01 0.28
CA SER A 137 6.08 -1.57 0.48
C SER A 137 6.32 -2.81 -0.40
N THR A 138 5.29 -3.61 -0.70
CA THR A 138 5.44 -4.80 -1.53
C THR A 138 5.70 -4.50 -3.00
N VAL A 139 5.17 -3.39 -3.52
CA VAL A 139 5.38 -2.98 -4.92
C VAL A 139 6.79 -2.44 -5.14
N VAL A 140 7.35 -1.72 -4.16
CA VAL A 140 8.72 -1.19 -4.26
C VAL A 140 9.75 -2.31 -4.26
N ASP A 141 9.54 -3.35 -3.43
CA ASP A 141 10.45 -4.50 -3.38
C ASP A 141 10.40 -5.34 -4.66
N MET A 142 9.21 -5.50 -5.28
CA MET A 142 9.08 -6.18 -6.58
C MET A 142 9.76 -5.41 -7.72
N VAL A 143 9.64 -4.08 -7.75
CA VAL A 143 10.30 -3.26 -8.78
C VAL A 143 11.83 -3.30 -8.61
N ALA A 144 12.34 -3.22 -7.37
CA ALA A 144 13.76 -3.32 -7.11
C ALA A 144 14.35 -4.68 -7.53
N GLY A 145 13.64 -5.78 -7.25
CA GLY A 145 14.04 -7.13 -7.68
C GLY A 145 14.07 -7.29 -9.21
N GLY A 146 13.07 -6.76 -9.92
CA GLY A 146 13.00 -6.84 -11.38
C GLY A 146 14.16 -6.12 -12.09
N PHE A 147 14.57 -4.95 -11.58
CA PHE A 147 15.71 -4.22 -12.14
C PHE A 147 17.04 -4.97 -11.99
N ALA A 148 17.27 -5.63 -10.85
CA ALA A 148 18.50 -6.39 -10.64
C ALA A 148 18.63 -7.55 -11.64
N VAL A 149 17.54 -8.28 -11.89
CA VAL A 149 17.54 -9.39 -12.86
C VAL A 149 17.77 -8.87 -14.29
N LEU A 150 17.10 -7.78 -14.67
CA LEU A 150 17.26 -7.19 -16.00
C LEU A 150 18.69 -6.71 -16.26
N HIS A 151 19.31 -6.05 -15.28
CA HIS A 151 20.72 -5.63 -15.38
C HIS A 151 21.67 -6.83 -15.48
N GLY A 152 21.41 -7.92 -14.76
CA GLY A 152 22.19 -9.15 -14.86
C GLY A 152 22.15 -9.74 -16.27
N VAL A 153 20.97 -9.79 -16.91
CA VAL A 153 20.81 -10.30 -18.28
C VAL A 153 21.54 -9.43 -19.30
N ILE A 154 21.43 -8.10 -19.19
CA ILE A 154 22.10 -7.16 -20.10
C ILE A 154 23.63 -7.30 -19.97
N ALA A 155 24.14 -7.41 -18.74
CA ALA A 155 25.57 -7.59 -18.50
C ALA A 155 26.08 -8.91 -19.10
N ALA A 156 25.36 -10.01 -18.87
CA ALA A 156 25.70 -11.32 -19.43
C ALA A 156 25.72 -11.31 -20.97
N TYR A 157 24.73 -10.66 -21.60
CA TYR A 157 24.67 -10.53 -23.05
C TYR A 157 25.82 -9.68 -23.61
N GLY A 158 26.19 -8.59 -22.93
CA GLY A 158 27.33 -7.77 -23.28
C GLY A 158 28.66 -8.55 -23.25
N ILE A 159 28.84 -9.40 -22.24
CA ILE A 159 30.01 -10.29 -22.13
C ILE A 159 30.04 -11.31 -23.28
N LEU A 160 28.91 -11.95 -23.59
CA LEU A 160 28.81 -12.91 -24.70
C LEU A 160 29.13 -12.27 -26.06
N GLN A 161 28.63 -11.07 -26.32
CA GLN A 161 28.96 -10.32 -27.54
C GLN A 161 30.44 -9.96 -27.61
N MET A 162 31.05 -9.52 -26.50
CA MET A 162 32.48 -9.26 -26.43
C MET A 162 33.30 -10.51 -26.76
N ILE A 163 32.96 -11.66 -26.17
CA ILE A 163 33.63 -12.93 -26.46
C ILE A 163 33.48 -13.29 -27.95
N SER A 164 32.28 -13.12 -28.52
CA SER A 164 32.04 -13.42 -29.94
C SER A 164 32.86 -12.53 -30.88
N LEU A 165 33.10 -11.27 -30.53
CA LEU A 165 33.94 -10.36 -31.32
C LEU A 165 35.42 -10.74 -31.25
N ILE A 166 35.90 -11.14 -30.07
CA ILE A 166 37.28 -11.60 -29.85
C ILE A 166 37.56 -12.86 -30.69
N VAL A 167 36.63 -13.82 -30.67
CA VAL A 167 36.80 -15.07 -31.42
C VAL A 167 36.77 -14.84 -32.94
N ARG A 168 35.96 -13.90 -33.43
CA ARG A 168 35.82 -13.65 -34.88
C ARG A 168 37.01 -12.91 -35.49
N ASN A 169 37.70 -12.04 -34.75
CA ASN A 169 38.78 -11.21 -35.30
C ASN A 169 39.97 -11.05 -34.33
N PRO A 170 40.75 -12.13 -34.10
CA PRO A 170 41.85 -12.12 -33.14
C PRO A 170 43.04 -11.22 -33.53
N ARG A 171 43.14 -10.80 -34.80
CA ARG A 171 44.28 -10.04 -35.33
C ARG A 171 44.09 -8.51 -35.31
N VAL A 172 42.85 -8.03 -35.17
CA VAL A 172 42.50 -6.61 -35.38
C VAL A 172 42.44 -5.83 -34.05
N PHE A 173 42.32 -6.53 -32.93
CA PHE A 173 42.08 -5.90 -31.65
C PHE A 173 43.34 -5.91 -30.78
N GLY A 174 44.06 -4.79 -30.78
CA GLY A 174 44.98 -4.47 -29.70
C GLY A 174 44.21 -4.43 -28.37
N LEU A 175 44.77 -5.00 -27.31
CA LEU A 175 44.14 -5.11 -25.99
C LEU A 175 43.59 -3.75 -25.48
N SER A 176 44.22 -2.64 -25.89
CA SER A 176 43.85 -1.28 -25.50
C SER A 176 42.57 -0.74 -26.16
N THR A 177 42.30 -1.06 -27.43
CA THR A 177 41.08 -0.60 -28.13
C THR A 177 39.86 -1.39 -27.69
N LEU A 178 40.02 -2.68 -27.38
CA LEU A 178 38.94 -3.48 -26.76
C LEU A 178 38.55 -2.94 -25.40
N PHE A 179 39.52 -2.58 -24.57
CA PHE A 179 39.24 -2.09 -23.22
C PHE A 179 38.49 -0.76 -23.24
N SER A 180 38.89 0.17 -24.12
CA SER A 180 38.22 1.46 -24.28
C SER A 180 36.81 1.33 -24.84
N LEU A 181 36.59 0.51 -25.87
CA LEU A 181 35.26 0.33 -26.45
C LEU A 181 34.31 -0.47 -25.53
N ALA A 182 34.85 -1.40 -24.73
CA ALA A 182 34.07 -2.13 -23.75
C ALA A 182 33.66 -1.25 -22.55
N MET A 183 34.49 -0.31 -22.11
CA MET A 183 34.20 0.51 -20.92
C MET A 183 33.15 1.59 -21.14
N ILE A 184 33.07 2.16 -22.35
CA ILE A 184 32.12 3.24 -22.68
C ILE A 184 30.65 2.86 -22.38
N PRO A 185 30.10 1.71 -22.83
CA PRO A 185 28.72 1.34 -22.52
C PRO A 185 28.48 1.06 -21.04
N PHE A 186 29.46 0.54 -20.30
CA PHE A 186 29.37 0.37 -18.85
C PHE A 186 29.31 1.72 -18.14
N LEU A 187 30.14 2.68 -18.54
CA LEU A 187 30.15 4.03 -17.98
C LEU A 187 28.81 4.74 -18.25
N LEU A 188 28.30 4.68 -19.48
CA LEU A 188 27.01 5.27 -19.85
C LEU A 188 25.84 4.61 -19.13
N SER A 189 25.89 3.30 -18.92
CA SER A 189 24.88 2.59 -18.12
C SER A 189 24.93 3.01 -16.65
N ALA A 190 26.13 3.14 -16.07
CA ALA A 190 26.31 3.57 -14.69
C ALA A 190 25.80 5.01 -14.48
N ILE A 191 26.15 5.94 -15.38
CA ILE A 191 25.68 7.33 -15.34
C ILE A 191 24.15 7.38 -15.44
N ALA A 192 23.55 6.65 -16.38
CA ALA A 192 22.09 6.60 -16.53
C ALA A 192 21.40 6.04 -15.27
N SER A 193 21.98 5.01 -14.65
CA SER A 193 21.45 4.42 -13.41
C SER A 193 21.50 5.42 -12.25
N VAL A 194 22.59 6.17 -12.10
CA VAL A 194 22.72 7.22 -11.08
C VAL A 194 21.70 8.33 -11.32
N CYS A 195 21.51 8.78 -12.56
CA CYS A 195 20.51 9.80 -12.90
C CYS A 195 19.07 9.36 -12.54
N ILE A 196 18.71 8.10 -12.82
CA ILE A 196 17.40 7.55 -12.46
C ILE A 196 17.23 7.47 -10.94
N LEU A 197 18.28 7.07 -10.22
CA LEU A 197 18.26 6.97 -8.76
C LEU A 197 18.10 8.35 -8.12
N VAL A 198 18.84 9.36 -8.59
CA VAL A 198 18.73 10.75 -8.14
C VAL A 198 17.34 11.32 -8.44
N ALA A 199 16.81 11.11 -9.64
CA ALA A 199 15.46 11.54 -10.01
C ALA A 199 14.39 10.84 -9.15
N GLY A 200 14.55 9.53 -8.91
CA GLY A 200 13.65 8.74 -8.06
C GLY A 200 13.66 9.20 -6.60
N ILE A 201 14.84 9.47 -6.04
CA ILE A 201 14.97 10.03 -4.68
C ILE A 201 14.32 11.41 -4.61
N GLY A 202 14.54 12.29 -5.60
CA GLY A 202 13.90 13.60 -5.67
C GLY A 202 12.37 13.54 -5.67
N VAL A 203 11.79 12.61 -6.44
CA VAL A 203 10.34 12.38 -6.47
C VAL A 203 9.82 11.84 -5.13
N LEU A 204 10.59 10.97 -4.45
CA LEU A 204 10.20 10.40 -3.16
C LEU A 204 10.28 11.42 -2.01
N THR A 205 11.28 12.30 -2.00
CA THR A 205 11.45 13.32 -0.96
C THR A 205 10.45 14.46 -1.10
N HIS A 206 10.06 14.84 -2.33
CA HIS A 206 9.11 15.93 -2.58
C HIS A 206 7.62 15.52 -2.71
N ARG A 207 7.31 14.22 -2.60
CA ARG A 207 5.98 13.64 -2.85
C ARG A 207 4.84 14.26 -2.03
N LYS A 208 5.12 14.83 -0.86
CA LYS A 208 4.08 15.46 -0.01
C LYS A 208 3.68 16.86 -0.45
N LYS A 209 4.56 17.60 -1.13
CA LYS A 209 4.30 18.99 -1.55
C LYS A 209 3.80 19.05 -3.00
N TRP A 210 4.36 18.22 -3.88
CA TRP A 210 4.06 18.25 -5.32
C TRP A 210 2.71 17.63 -5.70
N ALA A 211 2.24 16.61 -4.96
CA ALA A 211 0.97 15.95 -5.26
C ALA A 211 -0.25 16.85 -5.00
N LEU A 212 -0.11 17.90 -4.17
CA LEU A 212 -1.18 18.85 -3.89
C LEU A 212 -1.15 20.07 -4.83
N GLU A 213 0.02 20.48 -5.32
CA GLU A 213 0.15 21.70 -6.14
C GLU A 213 0.04 21.43 -7.65
N PHE A 214 0.51 20.28 -8.16
CA PHE A 214 0.63 20.10 -9.62
C PHE A 214 -0.35 19.12 -10.25
N GLY A 215 -1.15 18.38 -9.46
CA GLY A 215 -2.23 17.52 -9.99
C GLY A 215 -1.81 16.53 -11.07
N MET A 216 -0.51 16.22 -11.21
CA MET A 216 -0.04 15.37 -12.29
C MET A 216 -0.36 13.90 -12.00
N PRO A 217 -1.08 13.22 -12.91
CA PRO A 217 -1.41 11.82 -12.72
C PRO A 217 -0.14 10.97 -12.82
N ALA A 218 -0.07 9.90 -12.03
CA ALA A 218 1.07 8.97 -11.98
C ALA A 218 1.48 8.40 -13.35
N SER A 219 0.58 8.46 -14.34
CA SER A 219 0.82 8.08 -15.72
C SER A 219 1.97 8.84 -16.38
N PHE A 220 2.20 10.12 -16.07
CA PHE A 220 3.30 10.89 -16.68
C PHE A 220 4.70 10.34 -16.35
N VAL A 221 4.87 9.80 -15.14
CA VAL A 221 6.14 9.15 -14.74
C VAL A 221 6.36 7.87 -15.53
N TYR A 222 5.29 7.09 -15.76
CA TYR A 222 5.36 5.89 -16.60
C TYR A 222 5.65 6.21 -18.06
N PHE A 223 5.06 7.27 -18.63
CA PHE A 223 5.35 7.71 -20.00
C PHE A 223 6.81 8.16 -20.16
N GLY A 224 7.36 8.87 -19.18
CA GLY A 224 8.78 9.26 -19.19
C GLY A 224 9.72 8.05 -19.18
N LEU A 225 9.43 7.06 -18.33
CA LEU A 225 10.22 5.81 -18.27
C LEU A 225 10.09 4.99 -19.56
N LEU A 226 8.89 4.89 -20.13
CA LEU A 226 8.65 4.20 -21.39
C LEU A 226 9.37 4.87 -22.56
N ALA A 227 9.29 6.20 -22.67
CA ALA A 227 9.99 6.97 -23.70
C ALA A 227 11.51 6.79 -23.60
N PHE A 228 12.05 6.78 -22.38
CA PHE A 228 13.48 6.55 -22.15
C PHE A 228 13.91 5.12 -22.52
N ALA A 229 13.09 4.11 -22.19
CA ALA A 229 13.34 2.72 -22.58
C ALA A 229 13.34 2.54 -24.11
N LEU A 230 12.39 3.19 -24.81
CA LEU A 230 12.35 3.19 -26.26
C LEU A 230 13.58 3.89 -26.88
N LEU A 231 14.02 5.00 -26.30
CA LEU A 231 15.22 5.70 -26.76
C LEU A 231 16.48 4.82 -26.62
N LYS A 232 16.60 4.09 -25.51
CA LYS A 232 17.68 3.10 -25.31
C LYS A 232 17.61 1.94 -26.30
N LEU A 233 16.41 1.45 -26.61
CA LEU A 233 16.21 0.40 -27.60
C LEU A 233 16.64 0.87 -28.99
N VAL A 234 16.23 2.07 -29.40
CA VAL A 234 16.62 2.66 -30.68
C VAL A 234 18.14 2.83 -30.75
N TRP A 235 18.77 3.36 -29.70
CA TRP A 235 20.22 3.51 -29.65
C TRP A 235 20.97 2.16 -29.73
N ALA A 236 20.46 1.11 -29.08
CA ALA A 236 21.02 -0.23 -29.16
C ALA A 236 20.91 -0.82 -30.57
N ILE A 237 19.77 -0.62 -31.25
CA ILE A 237 19.56 -1.03 -32.64
C ILE A 237 20.53 -0.30 -33.58
N MET A 238 20.73 1.01 -33.38
CA MET A 238 21.69 1.78 -34.18
C MET A 238 23.14 1.36 -33.93
N SER A 239 23.49 0.92 -32.71
CA SER A 239 24.83 0.45 -32.37
C SER A 239 25.16 -0.95 -32.91
N LEU A 240 24.15 -1.74 -33.29
CA LEU A 240 24.34 -3.11 -33.81
C LEU A 240 24.91 -3.17 -35.23
N GLY A 241 25.12 -2.03 -35.91
CA GLY A 241 25.91 -1.94 -37.15
C GLY A 241 25.48 -2.90 -38.27
N ALA A 242 24.25 -3.42 -38.23
CA ALA A 242 23.78 -4.39 -39.21
C ALA A 242 23.49 -3.65 -40.53
N PRO A 243 23.99 -4.11 -41.68
CA PRO A 243 23.79 -3.45 -42.98
C PRO A 243 22.32 -3.39 -43.46
N GLY A 244 21.37 -3.95 -42.69
CA GLY A 244 19.92 -3.82 -42.92
C GLY A 244 19.21 -2.73 -42.09
N ALA A 245 19.92 -2.03 -41.17
CA ALA A 245 19.29 -1.07 -40.24
C ALA A 245 18.62 0.13 -40.94
N ASN A 246 19.09 0.51 -42.13
CA ASN A 246 18.55 1.62 -42.91
C ASN A 246 17.10 1.37 -43.39
N ILE A 247 16.71 0.12 -43.62
CA ILE A 247 15.34 -0.22 -44.06
C ILE A 247 14.36 -0.12 -42.89
N PHE A 248 14.76 -0.55 -41.69
CA PHE A 248 13.94 -0.46 -40.49
C PHE A 248 13.76 1.00 -40.02
N LEU A 249 14.82 1.81 -40.07
CA LEU A 249 14.77 3.25 -39.75
C LEU A 249 13.83 4.04 -40.69
N ALA A 250 13.62 3.60 -41.93
CA ALA A 250 12.68 4.22 -42.85
C ALA A 250 11.19 3.89 -42.56
N MET A 251 10.91 2.76 -41.90
CA MET A 251 9.54 2.33 -41.57
C MET A 251 9.02 2.85 -40.22
N ILE A 252 9.90 2.97 -39.23
CA ILE A 252 9.54 3.37 -37.85
C ILE A 252 8.86 4.75 -37.77
N PRO A 253 9.33 5.84 -38.43
CA PRO A 253 8.70 7.15 -38.26
C PRO A 253 7.25 7.16 -38.77
N LYS A 254 6.90 6.40 -39.81
CA LYS A 254 5.51 6.35 -40.33
C LYS A 254 4.54 5.67 -39.37
N MET A 255 4.94 4.58 -38.72
CA MET A 255 4.08 3.90 -37.74
C MET A 255 3.97 4.69 -36.43
N VAL A 256 5.08 5.20 -35.92
CA VAL A 256 5.12 5.90 -34.63
C VAL A 256 4.40 7.25 -34.70
N VAL A 257 4.61 8.03 -35.77
CA VAL A 257 3.92 9.32 -35.96
C VAL A 257 2.42 9.12 -36.22
N SER A 258 1.99 7.97 -36.76
CA SER A 258 0.58 7.64 -36.98
C SER A 258 -0.15 7.15 -35.70
N MET A 259 0.53 6.40 -34.83
CA MET A 259 -0.10 5.83 -33.62
C MET A 259 -0.17 6.79 -32.44
N ILE A 260 0.84 7.65 -32.26
CA ILE A 260 0.90 8.55 -31.09
C ILE A 260 -0.32 9.47 -30.99
N PRO A 261 -0.80 10.15 -32.05
CA PRO A 261 -1.95 11.04 -31.96
C PRO A 261 -3.23 10.28 -31.56
N LYS A 262 -3.43 9.07 -32.09
CA LYS A 262 -4.63 8.25 -31.81
C LYS A 262 -4.66 7.76 -30.36
N MET A 263 -3.52 7.35 -29.81
CA MET A 263 -3.42 6.94 -28.41
C MET A 263 -3.54 8.12 -27.44
N VAL A 264 -2.93 9.26 -27.77
CA VAL A 264 -3.01 10.48 -26.94
C VAL A 264 -4.45 11.01 -26.89
N VAL A 265 -5.14 11.07 -28.03
CA VAL A 265 -6.55 11.52 -28.09
C VAL A 265 -7.48 10.53 -27.39
N SER A 266 -7.28 9.22 -27.57
CA SER A 266 -8.10 8.19 -26.91
C SER A 266 -7.89 8.13 -25.40
N ALA A 267 -6.69 8.40 -24.90
CA ALA A 267 -6.39 8.30 -23.47
C ALA A 267 -6.72 9.60 -22.70
N ILE A 268 -6.53 10.76 -23.32
CA ILE A 268 -6.74 12.06 -22.66
C ILE A 268 -8.18 12.55 -22.78
N GLY A 269 -8.87 12.23 -23.87
CA GLY A 269 -10.25 12.66 -24.16
C GLY A 269 -11.25 12.42 -23.02
N PRO A 270 -11.40 11.18 -22.50
CA PRO A 270 -12.38 10.89 -21.45
C PRO A 270 -12.00 11.49 -20.09
N ALA A 271 -10.70 11.58 -19.76
CA ALA A 271 -10.24 12.17 -18.50
C ALA A 271 -10.48 13.68 -18.43
N MET A 272 -10.34 14.38 -19.55
CA MET A 272 -10.56 15.83 -19.62
C MET A 272 -12.06 16.18 -19.52
N LEU A 273 -12.95 15.38 -20.10
CA LEU A 273 -14.41 15.55 -19.98
C LEU A 273 -14.92 15.33 -18.54
N ILE A 274 -14.35 14.37 -17.82
CA ILE A 274 -14.68 14.14 -16.41
C ILE A 274 -14.16 15.29 -15.52
N TYR A 275 -13.03 15.90 -15.89
CA TYR A 275 -12.49 17.04 -15.15
C TYR A 275 -13.34 18.31 -15.31
N ILE A 276 -13.80 18.61 -16.53
CA ILE A 276 -14.62 19.80 -16.80
C ILE A 276 -16.00 19.70 -16.10
N SER A 277 -16.61 18.51 -16.07
CA SER A 277 -17.93 18.29 -15.45
C SER A 277 -17.94 18.37 -13.91
N ARG A 278 -16.78 18.30 -13.25
CA ARG A 278 -16.67 18.40 -11.77
C ARG A 278 -16.35 19.79 -11.25
N THR A 279 -16.21 20.80 -12.11
CA THR A 279 -16.01 22.17 -11.63
C THR A 279 -17.30 22.69 -10.98
N PRO A 280 -17.32 22.96 -9.66
CA PRO A 280 -18.54 23.37 -8.98
C PRO A 280 -18.97 24.74 -9.51
N LYS A 281 -20.16 24.77 -10.11
CA LYS A 281 -20.83 25.98 -10.61
C LYS A 281 -20.98 26.93 -9.42
N ARG A 282 -20.08 27.90 -9.32
CA ARG A 282 -20.04 28.94 -8.29
C ARG A 282 -21.35 29.73 -8.42
N ARG A 283 -22.35 29.43 -7.59
CA ARG A 283 -23.60 30.20 -7.52
C ARG A 283 -23.21 31.62 -7.08
N ARG A 284 -23.43 32.58 -7.97
CA ARG A 284 -23.51 34.00 -7.63
C ARG A 284 -24.81 34.26 -6.89
#